data_AF-A0A376B118-F1
#
_entry.id   AF-A0A376B118-F1
#
_cell.length_a   1.000
_cell.length_b   1.000
_cell.length_c   1.000
_cell.angle_alpha   90.00
_cell.angle_beta   90.00
_cell.angle_gamma   90.00
#
_symmetry.space_group_name_H-M   'P 1'
#
loop_
_entity.id
_entity.type
_entity.pdbx_description
1 polymer ?
#
loop_
_entity_poly.entity_id
_entity_poly.type
_entity_poly.pdbx_seq_one_letter_code
_entity_poly.pdbx_strand_id
1 'polypeptide(L)'
;MGRLKSFDLTVLGVIFIAGIYTGTKFFEPIVIDQLKKDGNLRTDIEVPLYDDSGNPLVPKNMMNIKDELTRVSEERNKERAFKEEQFQQQNKK
;
A
#
# COMPACT_ATOMS: atom_id res chain seq x y z
N MET A 1 -16.68 -27.05 23.24
CA MET A 1 -15.65 -26.00 23.01
C MET A 1 -15.64 -25.69 21.52
N GLY A 2 -16.00 -24.47 21.12
CA GLY A 2 -16.11 -24.09 19.71
C GLY A 2 -14.75 -24.12 19.01
N ARG A 3 -14.62 -24.90 17.95
CA ARG A 3 -13.45 -24.86 17.07
C ARG A 3 -13.66 -23.67 16.13
N LEU A 4 -12.84 -22.64 16.27
CA LEU A 4 -12.79 -21.55 15.28
C LEU A 4 -12.45 -22.17 13.93
N LYS A 5 -13.36 -22.04 12.96
CA LYS A 5 -13.07 -22.47 11.59
C LYS A 5 -12.17 -21.41 10.97
N SER A 6 -11.22 -21.84 10.13
CA SER A 6 -10.33 -20.92 9.41
C SER A 6 -11.11 -19.87 8.60
N PHE A 7 -12.32 -20.22 8.16
CA PHE A 7 -13.26 -19.31 7.53
C PHE A 7 -13.68 -18.15 8.43
N ASP A 8 -14.06 -18.42 9.69
CA ASP A 8 -14.49 -17.39 10.64
C ASP A 8 -13.37 -16.38 10.91
N LEU A 9 -12.13 -16.87 11.02
CA LEU A 9 -10.93 -16.05 11.19
C LEU A 9 -10.66 -15.16 9.97
N THR A 10 -10.91 -15.69 8.76
CA THR A 10 -10.75 -14.95 7.51
C THR A 10 -11.79 -13.85 7.38
N VAL A 11 -13.06 -14.17 7.65
CA VAL A 11 -14.17 -13.19 7.61
C VAL A 11 -13.92 -12.07 8.60
N LEU A 12 -13.54 -12.41 9.83
CA LEU A 12 -13.20 -11.44 10.87
C LEU A 12 -12.04 -10.54 10.43
N GLY A 13 -10.97 -11.12 9.85
CA GLY A 13 -9.86 -10.36 9.29
C GLY A 13 -10.28 -9.38 8.19
N VAL A 14 -11.14 -9.80 7.26
CA VAL A 14 -11.66 -8.92 6.19
C VAL A 14 -12.48 -7.77 6.77
N ILE A 15 -13.35 -8.04 7.76
CA ILE A 15 -14.15 -7.00 8.42
C ILE A 15 -13.25 -5.98 9.12
N PHE A 16 -12.21 -6.44 9.81
CA PHE A 16 -11.25 -5.53 10.46
C PHE A 16 -10.53 -4.63 9.45
N ILE A 17 -10.01 -5.20 8.37
CA ILE A 17 -9.32 -4.43 7.33
C ILE A 17 -10.28 -3.43 6.68
N ALA A 18 -11.49 -3.86 6.32
CA ALA A 18 -12.51 -3.00 5.72
C ALA A 18 -12.93 -1.88 6.68
N GLY A 19 -13.11 -2.19 7.97
CA GLY A 19 -13.45 -1.22 9.00
C GLY A 19 -12.36 -0.18 9.20
N ILE A 20 -11.09 -0.59 9.29
CA ILE A 20 -9.94 0.32 9.43
C ILE A 20 -9.80 1.20 8.17
N TYR A 21 -9.89 0.60 6.98
CA TYR A 21 -9.77 1.34 5.73
C TYR A 21 -10.88 2.39 5.57
N THR A 22 -12.13 1.99 5.83
CA THR A 22 -13.28 2.90 5.71
C THR A 22 -13.25 3.96 6.80
N GLY A 23 -12.90 3.59 8.03
CA GLY A 23 -12.78 4.52 9.15
C GLY A 23 -11.69 5.56 8.90
N THR A 24 -10.50 5.15 8.45
CA THR A 24 -9.42 6.09 8.13
C THR A 24 -9.84 7.05 7.01
N LYS A 25 -10.45 6.55 5.93
CA LYS A 25 -10.98 7.41 4.85
C LYS A 25 -12.05 8.41 5.30
N PHE A 26 -12.89 8.03 6.26
CA PHE A 26 -13.92 8.89 6.80
C PHE A 26 -13.37 9.95 7.77
N PHE A 27 -12.50 9.55 8.70
CA PHE A 27 -12.00 10.44 9.74
C PHE A 27 -10.83 11.33 9.29
N GLU A 28 -10.03 10.90 8.32
CA GLU A 28 -8.89 11.67 7.80
C GLU A 28 -9.26 13.10 7.37
N PRO A 29 -10.28 13.36 6.52
CA PRO A 29 -10.65 14.73 6.14
C PRO A 29 -11.10 15.57 7.35
N ILE A 30 -11.86 14.97 8.27
CA ILE A 30 -12.38 15.66 9.47
C ILE A 30 -11.23 16.11 10.37
N VAL A 31 -10.25 15.23 10.59
CA VAL A 31 -9.10 15.52 11.45
C VAL A 31 -8.21 16.59 10.80
N ILE A 32 -7.97 16.50 9.49
CA ILE A 32 -7.18 17.49 8.76
C ILE A 32 -7.84 18.87 8.80
N ASP A 33 -9.15 18.96 8.59
CA ASP A 33 -9.89 20.22 8.65
C ASP A 33 -9.81 20.87 10.03
N GLN A 34 -9.91 20.07 11.09
CA GLN A 34 -9.77 20.56 12.46
C GLN A 34 -8.35 21.06 12.74
N LEU A 35 -7.32 20.27 12.38
CA LEU A 35 -5.92 20.65 12.54
C LEU A 35 -5.56 21.93 11.76
N LYS A 36 -6.16 22.10 10.57
CA LYS A 36 -6.01 23.30 9.75
C LYS A 36 -6.62 24.52 10.43
N LYS A 37 -7.84 24.40 10.96
CA LYS A 37 -8.52 25.48 11.72
C LYS A 37 -7.75 25.87 12.97
N ASP A 38 -7.20 24.89 13.67
CA ASP A 38 -6.46 25.08 14.92
C ASP A 38 -5.02 25.58 14.68
N GLY A 39 -4.59 25.71 13.41
CA GLY A 39 -3.23 26.15 13.06
C GLY A 39 -2.13 25.16 13.45
N ASN A 40 -2.50 23.93 13.83
CA ASN A 40 -1.59 22.90 14.31
C ASN A 40 -1.19 21.89 13.22
N LEU A 41 -1.60 22.17 11.97
CA LEU A 41 -1.23 21.37 10.81
C LEU A 41 0.23 21.63 10.44
N ARG A 42 1.03 20.57 10.38
CA ARG A 42 2.39 20.64 9.83
C ARG A 42 2.34 21.18 8.39
N THR A 43 3.10 22.23 8.11
CA THR A 43 3.15 22.90 6.79
C THR A 43 4.29 22.40 5.91
N ASP A 44 5.19 21.59 6.45
CA ASP A 44 6.39 21.04 5.81
C ASP A 44 6.16 19.68 5.13
N ILE A 45 4.94 19.16 5.17
CA ILE A 45 4.55 17.89 4.52
C ILE A 45 3.35 18.18 3.63
N GLU A 46 3.33 17.60 2.43
CA GLU A 46 2.19 17.67 1.53
C GLU A 46 0.97 16.99 2.16
N VAL A 47 -0.03 17.79 2.52
CA VAL A 47 -1.30 17.31 3.07
C VAL A 47 -2.25 17.01 1.92
N PRO A 48 -2.86 15.81 1.88
CA PRO A 48 -3.85 15.49 0.85
C PRO A 48 -5.04 16.45 0.94
N LEU A 49 -5.41 17.01 -0.21
CA LEU A 49 -6.61 17.85 -0.34
C LEU A 49 -7.80 16.94 -0.65
N TYR A 50 -8.92 17.17 0.02
CA TYR A 50 -10.17 16.43 -0.16
C TYR A 50 -11.22 17.32 -0.81
N ASP A 51 -12.11 16.73 -1.60
CA ASP A 51 -13.35 17.37 -2.06
C ASP A 51 -14.42 17.38 -0.96
N ASP A 52 -15.53 18.09 -1.19
CA ASP A 52 -16.69 18.13 -0.29
C ASP A 52 -17.33 16.74 -0.05
N SER A 53 -16.94 15.73 -0.84
CA SER A 53 -17.39 14.34 -0.72
C SER A 53 -16.39 13.45 0.01
N GLY A 54 -15.29 14.00 0.54
CA GLY A 54 -14.26 13.27 1.29
C GLY A 54 -13.34 12.41 0.42
N ASN A 55 -13.32 12.61 -0.89
CA ASN A 55 -12.39 11.94 -1.79
C ASN A 55 -11.10 12.77 -1.95
N PRO A 56 -9.92 12.13 -1.96
CA PRO A 56 -8.67 12.83 -2.20
C PRO A 56 -8.63 13.37 -3.64
N LEU A 57 -8.41 14.67 -3.79
CA LEU A 57 -8.28 15.36 -5.08
C LEU A 57 -7.05 14.90 -5.87
N VAL A 58 -6.01 14.45 -5.16
CA VAL A 58 -4.81 13.86 -5.76
C VAL A 58 -4.73 12.40 -5.30
N PRO A 59 -4.86 11.42 -6.21
CA PRO A 59 -4.68 10.03 -5.83
C PRO A 59 -3.24 9.82 -5.35
N LYS A 60 -3.08 9.30 -4.12
CA LYS A 60 -1.79 8.83 -3.63
C LYS A 60 -1.26 7.83 -4.66
N ASN A 61 -0.22 8.19 -5.41
CA ASN A 61 0.21 7.54 -6.65
C ASN A 61 0.57 6.04 -6.44
N MET A 62 -0.43 5.18 -6.36
CA MET A 62 -0.32 3.72 -6.40
C MET A 62 0.30 3.24 -7.72
N MET A 63 0.26 4.08 -8.75
CA MET A 63 0.88 3.87 -10.05
C MET A 63 2.41 3.75 -9.91
N ASN A 64 3.04 4.64 -9.14
CA ASN A 64 4.50 4.62 -8.92
C ASN A 64 4.95 3.33 -8.22
N ILE A 65 4.14 2.82 -7.28
CA ILE A 65 4.45 1.59 -6.54
C ILE A 65 4.42 0.37 -7.46
N LYS A 66 3.44 0.28 -8.37
CA LYS A 66 3.36 -0.82 -9.35
C LYS A 66 4.52 -0.78 -10.34
N ASP A 67 4.90 0.42 -10.78
CA ASP A 67 6.01 0.60 -11.71
C ASP A 67 7.36 0.24 -11.05
N GLU A 68 7.58 0.64 -9.80
CA GLU A 68 8.75 0.24 -9.01
C GLU A 68 8.80 -1.28 -8.77
N LEU A 69 7.68 -1.91 -8.40
CA LEU A 69 7.61 -3.36 -8.22
C LEU A 69 7.93 -4.12 -9.50
N THR A 70 7.44 -3.63 -10.64
CA THR A 70 7.65 -4.28 -11.94
C THR A 70 9.13 -4.20 -12.33
N ARG A 71 9.77 -3.03 -12.15
CA ARG A 71 11.22 -2.87 -12.39
C ARG A 71 12.07 -3.78 -11.52
N VAL A 72 11.79 -3.82 -10.22
CA VAL A 72 12.53 -4.70 -9.27
C VAL A 72 12.36 -6.17 -9.63
N SER A 73 11.17 -6.59 -10.08
CA SER A 73 10.93 -7.97 -10.52
C SER A 73 11.70 -8.30 -11.80
N GLU A 74 11.77 -7.39 -12.76
CA GLU A 74 12.52 -7.58 -14.01
C GLU A 74 14.03 -7.69 -13.78
N GLU A 75 14.59 -6.84 -12.91
CA GLU A 75 16.00 -6.87 -12.52
C GLU A 75 16.35 -8.21 -11.86
N ARG A 76 15.54 -8.66 -10.90
CA ARG A 76 15.71 -9.96 -10.23
C ARG A 76 15.67 -11.14 -11.20
N ASN A 77 14.80 -11.10 -12.21
CA ASN A 77 14.70 -12.16 -13.20
C ASN A 77 15.92 -12.20 -14.13
N LYS A 78 16.43 -11.04 -14.54
CA LYS A 78 17.66 -10.93 -15.33
C LYS A 78 18.88 -11.44 -14.55
N GLU A 79 18.98 -11.11 -13.27
CA GLU A 79 20.05 -11.62 -12.40
C GLU A 79 20.02 -13.15 -12.28
N ARG A 80 18.83 -13.75 -12.15
CA ARG A 80 18.66 -15.20 -12.11
C ARG A 80 19.06 -15.87 -13.43
N ALA A 81 18.60 -15.34 -14.56
CA ALA A 81 18.95 -15.85 -15.88
C ALA A 81 20.46 -15.77 -16.14
N PHE A 82 21.09 -14.65 -15.81
CA PHE A 82 22.55 -14.49 -15.96
C PHE A 82 23.34 -15.47 -15.08
N LYS A 83 22.87 -15.70 -13.84
CA LYS A 83 23.51 -16.64 -12.92
C LYS A 83 23.36 -18.10 -13.37
N GLU A 84 22.23 -18.46 -13.96
CA GLU A 84 22.01 -19.78 -14.58
C GLU A 84 22.91 -19.99 -15.80
N GLU A 85 23.04 -18.98 -16.67
CA GLU A 85 23.93 -19.05 -17.84
C GLU A 85 25.41 -19.19 -17.45
N GLN A 86 25.86 -18.48 -16.42
CA GLN A 86 27.21 -18.59 -15.86
C GLN A 86 27.45 -20.00 -15.29
N PHE A 87 26.48 -20.56 -14.57
CA PHE A 87 26.58 -21.89 -14.00
C PHE A 87 26.62 -22.99 -15.08
N GLN A 88 25.85 -22.83 -16.16
CA GLN A 88 25.86 -23.76 -17.30
C GLN A 88 27.17 -23.69 -18.10
N GLN A 89 27.76 -22.51 -18.26
CA GLN A 89 29.06 -22.37 -18.94
C GLN A 89 30.22 -22.93 -18.11
N GLN A 90 30.15 -22.82 -16.79
CA GLN A 90 31.18 -23.32 -15.89
C GLN A 90 31.18 -24.85 -15.77
N ASN A 91 30.03 -25.52 -15.93
CA ASN A 91 29.90 -26.99 -15.95
C ASN A 91 30.14 -27.63 -17.33
N LYS A 92 30.35 -26.83 -18.39
CA LYS A 92 30.59 -27.32 -19.77
C LYS A 92 32.07 -27.27 -20.18
N LYS A 93 32.97 -26.85 -19.28
CA LYS A 93 34.43 -26.97 -19.38
C LYS A 93 34.91 -28.09 -18.47
#